data_AF-A0AAP2ZTJ0-F1
#
_entry.id   AF-A0AAP2ZTJ0-F1
#
_cell.length_a   1.000
_cell.length_b   1.000
_cell.length_c   1.000
_cell.angle_alpha   90.00
_cell.angle_beta   90.00
_cell.angle_gamma   90.00
#
_symmetry.space_group_name_H-M   'P 1'
#
loop_
_entity.id
_entity.type
_entity.pdbx_description
1 polymer ?
#
loop_
_entity_poly.entity_id
_entity_poly.type
_entity_poly.pdbx_seq_one_letter_code
_entity_poly.pdbx_strand_id
1 'polypeptide(L)'
;MARRKANDESVKLFFMVAGVLLFLPFMFVSFFHYKKLKKNYFSTSNAQRVFDSAQLIKSILYSVGLITTTLIIMFYATSQLSGLVGPDYQKVILGLDAMLLALGIYPVCKLAQRVAVRYLGVIFNDDSNRMIIPVDLANASASENLRLQFLRRMGECEEIPVKDITNITREKGVNFYIHGAFGSRQINFTNKQKRDECLMALQARTKVSRGGDLGY
;
A
#
# COMPACT_ATOMS: atom_id res chain seq x y z
N MET A 1 1.66 38.91 24.45
CA MET A 1 1.04 38.43 23.19
C MET A 1 2.06 38.12 22.08
N ALA A 2 3.01 39.01 21.77
CA ALA A 2 3.98 38.80 20.68
C ALA A 2 4.85 37.51 20.82
N ARG A 3 5.31 37.19 22.04
CA ARG A 3 6.13 36.00 22.32
C ARG A 3 5.38 34.67 22.12
N ARG A 4 4.06 34.65 22.37
CA ARG A 4 3.19 33.48 22.13
C ARG A 4 2.96 33.26 20.64
N LYS A 5 2.71 34.35 19.89
CA LYS A 5 2.53 34.35 18.43
C LYS A 5 3.81 33.92 17.68
N ALA A 6 4.98 34.36 18.13
CA ALA A 6 6.27 33.93 17.58
C ALA A 6 6.57 32.45 17.86
N ASN A 7 6.18 31.94 19.03
CA ASN A 7 6.31 30.52 19.37
C ASN A 7 5.38 29.65 18.51
N ASP A 8 4.14 30.09 18.28
CA ASP A 8 3.19 29.38 17.41
C ASP A 8 3.66 29.32 15.95
N GLU A 9 4.22 30.40 15.40
CA GLU A 9 4.80 30.40 14.05
C GLU A 9 6.03 29.49 13.94
N SER A 10 6.87 29.47 14.98
CA SER A 10 8.03 28.57 15.04
C SER A 10 7.62 27.10 15.10
N VAL A 11 6.57 26.79 15.86
CA VAL A 11 6.00 25.45 15.96
C VAL A 11 5.36 25.00 14.64
N LYS A 12 4.61 25.89 13.97
CA LYS A 12 4.06 25.61 12.62
C LYS A 12 5.15 25.32 11.61
N LEU A 13 6.19 26.14 11.57
CA LEU A 13 7.33 25.97 10.67
C LEU A 13 8.04 24.64 10.94
N PHE A 14 8.25 24.29 12.21
CA PHE A 14 8.84 23.00 12.59
C PHE A 14 8.01 21.81 12.07
N PHE A 15 6.68 21.81 12.30
CA PHE A 15 5.82 20.74 11.80
C PHE A 15 5.79 20.67 10.27
N MET A 16 5.83 21.81 9.59
CA MET A 16 5.90 21.86 8.12
C MET A 16 7.19 21.25 7.60
N VAL A 17 8.33 21.65 8.16
CA VAL A 17 9.66 21.12 7.78
C VAL A 17 9.74 19.62 8.10
N ALA A 18 9.31 19.20 9.28
CA ALA A 18 9.28 17.79 9.68
C ALA A 18 8.38 16.96 8.73
N GLY A 19 7.21 17.49 8.38
CA GLY A 19 6.30 16.86 7.41
C GLY A 19 6.94 16.69 6.04
N VAL A 20 7.62 17.72 5.52
CA VAL A 20 8.34 17.67 4.23
C VAL A 20 9.47 16.65 4.27
N LEU A 21 10.30 16.66 5.32
CA LEU A 21 11.42 15.74 5.47
C LEU A 21 10.98 14.28 5.61
N LEU A 22 9.80 14.03 6.17
CA LEU A 22 9.25 12.68 6.25
C LEU A 22 8.58 12.26 4.93
N PHE A 23 7.88 13.17 4.27
CA PHE A 23 7.09 12.86 3.07
C PHE A 23 7.95 12.75 1.81
N LEU A 24 9.02 13.53 1.69
CA LEU A 24 9.91 13.50 0.52
C LEU A 24 10.57 12.11 0.31
N PRO A 25 11.20 11.48 1.31
CA PRO A 25 11.74 10.12 1.17
C PRO A 25 10.66 9.10 0.82
N PHE A 26 9.47 9.22 1.42
CA PHE A 26 8.33 8.35 1.11
C PHE A 26 7.93 8.45 -0.37
N MET A 27 7.76 9.68 -0.87
CA MET A 27 7.45 9.94 -2.27
C MET A 27 8.55 9.47 -3.21
N PHE A 28 9.81 9.69 -2.83
CA PHE A 28 10.97 9.23 -3.58
C PHE A 28 10.95 7.70 -3.75
N VAL A 29 10.85 6.95 -2.64
CA VAL A 29 10.81 5.48 -2.69
C VAL A 29 9.62 4.99 -3.53
N SER A 30 8.45 5.61 -3.38
CA SER A 30 7.27 5.26 -4.18
C SER A 30 7.50 5.49 -5.68
N PHE A 31 8.08 6.64 -6.04
CA PHE A 31 8.36 7.00 -7.44
C PHE A 31 9.35 6.03 -8.10
N PHE A 32 10.48 5.72 -7.44
CA PHE A 32 11.47 4.80 -8.01
C PHE A 32 10.94 3.38 -8.13
N HIS A 33 10.18 2.92 -7.12
CA HIS A 33 9.55 1.61 -7.19
C HIS A 33 8.52 1.54 -8.32
N TYR A 34 7.68 2.57 -8.48
CA TYR A 34 6.75 2.65 -9.60
C TYR A 34 7.47 2.65 -10.95
N LYS A 35 8.56 3.42 -11.10
CA LYS A 35 9.35 3.45 -12.34
C LYS A 35 9.90 2.06 -12.68
N LYS A 36 10.36 1.31 -11.66
CA LYS A 36 10.80 -0.08 -11.82
C LYS A 36 9.64 -0.98 -12.28
N LEU A 37 8.49 -0.92 -11.61
CA LEU A 37 7.30 -1.71 -11.96
C LEU A 37 6.79 -1.40 -13.37
N LYS A 38 6.70 -0.11 -13.73
CA LYS A 38 6.28 0.35 -15.06
C LYS A 38 7.20 -0.21 -16.14
N LYS A 39 8.52 -0.18 -15.92
CA LYS A 39 9.49 -0.76 -16.86
C LYS A 39 9.31 -2.27 -17.01
N ASN A 40 8.97 -2.97 -15.94
CA ASN A 40 8.84 -4.43 -15.98
C ASN A 40 7.51 -4.89 -16.59
N TYR A 41 6.41 -4.17 -16.35
CA TYR A 41 5.06 -4.67 -16.64
C TYR A 41 4.27 -3.85 -17.66
N PHE A 42 4.65 -2.61 -17.91
CA PHE A 42 3.87 -1.66 -18.72
C PHE A 42 4.69 -1.00 -19.85
N SER A 43 5.81 -1.61 -20.25
CA SER A 43 6.64 -1.11 -21.35
C SER A 43 6.28 -1.69 -22.71
N THR A 44 5.38 -2.68 -22.77
CA THR A 44 4.95 -3.30 -24.02
C THR A 44 3.84 -2.48 -24.69
N SER A 45 3.78 -2.50 -26.02
CA SER A 45 2.80 -1.73 -26.80
C SER A 45 1.36 -2.24 -26.62
N ASN A 46 1.20 -3.52 -26.28
CA ASN A 46 -0.11 -4.17 -26.13
C ASN A 46 -0.41 -4.47 -24.65
N ALA A 47 -0.30 -3.44 -23.79
CA ALA A 47 -0.67 -3.54 -22.38
C ALA A 47 -1.89 -2.65 -22.07
N GLN A 48 -2.94 -3.24 -21.51
CA GLN A 48 -4.10 -2.51 -20.99
C GLN A 48 -3.99 -2.36 -19.47
N ARG A 49 -4.16 -1.14 -18.96
CA ARG A 49 -4.13 -0.86 -17.51
C ARG A 49 -5.52 -0.49 -17.00
N VAL A 50 -5.93 -1.14 -15.92
CA VAL A 50 -7.11 -0.75 -15.13
C VAL A 50 -6.63 -0.07 -13.85
N PHE A 51 -6.84 1.24 -13.79
CA PHE A 51 -6.37 2.08 -12.69
C PHE A 51 -7.54 2.66 -11.88
N ASP A 52 -7.44 2.51 -10.56
CA ASP A 52 -8.38 3.03 -9.58
C ASP A 52 -7.71 4.14 -8.76
N SER A 53 -7.97 5.39 -9.13
CA SER A 53 -7.41 6.57 -8.48
C SER A 53 -7.85 6.71 -7.03
N ALA A 54 -9.07 6.33 -6.71
CA ALA A 54 -9.55 6.40 -5.33
C ALA A 54 -8.86 5.34 -4.46
N GLN A 55 -8.52 4.17 -5.00
CA GLN A 55 -7.74 3.16 -4.27
C GLN A 55 -6.31 3.65 -4.00
N LEU A 56 -5.71 4.38 -4.94
CA LEU A 56 -4.44 5.06 -4.71
C LEU A 56 -4.54 6.07 -3.55
N ILE A 57 -5.54 6.97 -3.59
CA ILE A 57 -5.74 7.98 -2.54
C ILE A 57 -5.94 7.30 -1.17
N LYS A 58 -6.77 6.26 -1.08
CA LYS A 58 -6.96 5.47 0.15
C LYS A 58 -5.63 4.90 0.65
N SER A 59 -4.78 4.38 -0.25
CA SER A 59 -3.47 3.84 0.13
C SER A 59 -2.50 4.92 0.64
N ILE A 60 -2.53 6.11 0.04
CA ILE A 60 -1.73 7.26 0.50
C ILE A 60 -2.20 7.71 1.88
N LEU A 61 -3.51 7.94 2.05
CA LEU A 61 -4.10 8.35 3.33
C LEU A 61 -3.84 7.34 4.43
N TYR A 62 -4.01 6.04 4.14
CA TYR A 62 -3.68 4.98 5.10
C TYR A 62 -2.21 5.00 5.50
N SER A 63 -1.29 5.14 4.53
CA SER A 63 0.15 5.15 4.80
C SER A 63 0.57 6.36 5.63
N VAL A 64 0.12 7.56 5.23
CA VAL A 64 0.37 8.80 5.97
C VAL A 64 -0.22 8.72 7.37
N GLY A 65 -1.49 8.31 7.48
CA GLY A 65 -2.19 8.18 8.75
C GLY A 65 -1.50 7.21 9.72
N LEU A 66 -1.00 6.07 9.23
CA LEU A 66 -0.27 5.11 10.06
C LEU A 66 1.05 5.71 10.56
N ILE A 67 1.81 6.38 9.68
CA ILE A 67 3.09 6.99 10.05
C ILE A 67 2.88 8.13 11.07
N THR A 68 1.95 9.04 10.81
CA THR A 68 1.68 10.17 11.72
C THR A 68 1.15 9.70 13.06
N THR A 69 0.22 8.74 13.08
CA THR A 69 -0.31 8.17 14.33
C THR A 69 0.80 7.50 15.15
N THR A 70 1.69 6.75 14.50
CA THR A 70 2.83 6.10 15.19
C THR A 70 3.76 7.14 15.82
N LEU A 71 4.07 8.23 15.10
CA LEU A 71 4.90 9.31 15.62
C LEU A 71 4.23 10.07 16.78
N ILE A 72 2.92 10.31 16.72
CA ILE A 72 2.16 10.93 17.81
C ILE A 72 2.19 10.05 19.06
N ILE A 73 1.97 8.74 18.90
CA ILE A 73 2.03 7.78 20.02
C ILE A 73 3.43 7.77 20.62
N MET A 74 4.47 7.72 19.79
CA MET A 74 5.86 7.75 20.25
C MET A 74 6.15 9.04 21.04
N PHE A 75 5.78 10.21 20.49
CA PHE A 75 5.95 11.50 21.17
C PHE A 75 5.22 11.53 22.52
N TYR A 76 3.96 11.08 22.56
CA TYR A 76 3.19 11.04 23.79
C TYR A 76 3.83 10.11 24.83
N ALA A 77 4.20 8.89 24.44
CA ALA A 77 4.87 7.92 25.31
C ALA A 77 6.17 8.49 25.89
N THR A 78 7.02 9.08 25.04
CA THR A 78 8.27 9.73 25.45
C THR A 78 8.03 10.89 26.41
N SER A 79 7.02 11.73 26.17
CA SER A 79 6.70 12.86 27.05
C SER A 79 6.23 12.40 28.45
N GLN A 80 5.40 11.37 28.51
CA GLN A 80 4.90 10.81 29.78
C GLN A 80 6.03 10.13 30.55
N LEU A 81 6.84 9.31 29.87
CA LEU A 81 8.00 8.65 30.48
C LEU A 81 9.00 9.68 31.01
N SER A 82 9.34 10.71 30.22
CA SER A 82 10.29 11.75 30.64
C SER A 82 9.86 12.53 31.89
N GLY A 83 8.56 12.58 32.19
CA GLY A 83 8.04 13.18 33.43
C GLY A 83 8.13 12.27 34.66
N LEU A 84 8.32 10.96 34.46
CA LEU A 84 8.37 9.94 35.52
C LEU A 84 9.79 9.46 35.86
N VAL A 85 10.73 9.59 34.92
CA VAL A 85 12.12 9.12 35.10
C VAL A 85 13.08 10.28 35.40
N GLY A 86 14.08 10.02 36.24
CA GLY A 86 15.13 10.99 36.56
C GLY A 86 15.98 11.39 35.33
N PRO A 87 16.69 12.53 35.40
CA PRO A 87 17.43 13.11 34.26
C PRO A 87 18.47 12.15 33.65
N ASP A 88 19.01 11.23 34.44
CA ASP A 88 20.02 10.25 33.99
C ASP A 88 19.47 9.25 32.95
N TYR A 89 18.15 9.00 32.95
CA TYR A 89 17.51 8.06 32.04
C TYR A 89 17.02 8.69 30.73
N GLN A 90 17.10 10.02 30.58
CA GLN A 90 16.66 10.69 29.35
C GLN A 90 17.46 10.25 28.11
N LYS A 91 18.76 10.00 28.28
CA LYS A 91 19.63 9.48 27.20
C LYS A 91 19.19 8.09 26.74
N VAL A 92 18.70 7.25 27.67
CA VAL A 92 18.21 5.90 27.36
C VAL A 92 16.92 5.97 26.56
N ILE A 93 15.98 6.84 26.97
CA ILE A 93 14.72 7.06 26.23
C ILE A 93 15.01 7.55 24.81
N LEU A 94 15.90 8.52 24.65
CA LEU A 94 16.30 9.02 23.33
C LEU A 94 16.93 7.92 22.46
N GLY A 95 17.75 7.05 23.06
CA GLY A 95 18.33 5.90 22.38
C GLY A 95 17.28 4.90 21.90
N LEU A 96 16.26 4.62 22.73
CA LEU A 96 15.14 3.76 22.36
C LEU A 96 14.32 4.35 21.21
N ASP A 97 14.03 5.65 21.26
CA ASP A 97 13.31 6.36 20.19
C ASP A 97 14.08 6.29 18.86
N ALA A 98 15.39 6.54 18.89
CA ALA A 98 16.24 6.42 17.70
C ALA A 98 16.23 4.99 17.13
N MET A 99 16.29 3.97 18.00
CA MET A 99 16.21 2.57 17.60
C MET A 99 14.85 2.24 16.95
N LEU A 100 13.74 2.68 17.55
CA LEU A 100 12.39 2.47 17.02
C LEU A 100 12.20 3.15 15.66
N LEU A 101 12.68 4.38 15.52
CA LEU A 101 12.66 5.09 14.23
C LEU A 101 13.48 4.35 13.16
N ALA A 102 14.67 3.84 13.52
CA ALA A 102 15.49 3.05 12.60
C ALA A 102 14.79 1.75 12.15
N LEU A 103 14.16 1.03 13.08
CA LEU A 103 13.36 -0.16 12.78
C LEU A 103 12.13 0.18 11.92
N GLY A 104 11.55 1.38 12.11
CA GLY A 104 10.41 1.89 11.36
C GLY A 104 10.69 2.22 9.89
N ILE A 105 11.96 2.39 9.49
CA ILE A 105 12.34 2.71 8.10
C ILE A 105 11.82 1.64 7.13
N TYR A 106 12.01 0.36 7.44
CA TYR A 106 11.62 -0.73 6.54
C TYR A 106 10.10 -0.78 6.30
N PRO A 107 9.22 -0.75 7.33
CA PRO A 107 7.79 -0.61 7.13
C PRO A 107 7.37 0.61 6.31
N VAL A 108 7.99 1.77 6.54
CA VAL A 108 7.71 3.00 5.76
C VAL A 108 8.05 2.80 4.29
N CYS A 109 9.19 2.18 3.99
CA CYS A 109 9.55 1.82 2.61
C CYS A 109 8.51 0.86 2.00
N LYS A 110 8.01 -0.12 2.74
CA LYS A 110 6.98 -1.06 2.27
C LYS A 110 5.63 -0.38 2.00
N LEU A 111 5.24 0.59 2.83
CA LEU A 111 4.07 1.43 2.58
C LEU A 111 4.23 2.29 1.33
N ALA A 112 5.42 2.86 1.10
CA ALA A 112 5.72 3.61 -0.13
C ALA A 112 5.63 2.72 -1.38
N GLN A 113 6.15 1.50 -1.30
CA GLN A 113 6.04 0.50 -2.37
C GLN A 113 4.58 0.06 -2.60
N ARG A 114 3.77 -0.05 -1.53
CA ARG A 114 2.33 -0.33 -1.64
C ARG A 114 1.62 0.73 -2.47
N VAL A 115 1.90 2.01 -2.19
CA VAL A 115 1.34 3.14 -2.96
C VAL A 115 1.71 3.02 -4.45
N ALA A 116 2.96 2.67 -4.75
CA ALA A 116 3.42 2.48 -6.12
C ALA A 116 2.71 1.32 -6.84
N VAL A 117 2.50 0.19 -6.17
CA VAL A 117 1.73 -0.95 -6.72
C VAL A 117 0.25 -0.58 -6.92
N ARG A 118 -0.35 0.19 -6.00
CA ARG A 118 -1.73 0.67 -6.17
C ARG A 118 -1.84 1.70 -7.29
N TYR A 119 -0.79 2.49 -7.54
CA TYR A 119 -0.72 3.38 -8.69
C TYR A 119 -0.55 2.62 -10.02
N LEU A 120 0.20 1.52 -10.01
CA LEU A 120 0.31 0.62 -11.16
C LEU A 120 -1.06 0.04 -11.54
N GLY A 121 -1.86 -0.36 -10.55
CA GLY A 121 -3.17 -0.96 -10.76
C GLY A 121 -3.07 -2.39 -11.30
N VAL A 122 -4.09 -2.81 -12.03
CA VAL A 122 -4.10 -4.11 -12.73
C VAL A 122 -3.63 -3.89 -14.16
N ILE A 123 -2.73 -4.75 -14.64
CA ILE A 123 -2.26 -4.71 -16.03
C ILE A 123 -2.62 -6.04 -16.69
N PHE A 124 -3.15 -5.94 -17.91
CA PHE A 124 -3.27 -7.06 -18.83
C PHE A 124 -2.23 -6.88 -19.91
N ASN A 125 -1.33 -7.84 -20.05
CA ASN A 125 -0.31 -7.84 -21.08
C ASN A 125 -0.71 -8.88 -22.13
N ASP A 126 -1.04 -8.40 -23.33
CA ASP A 126 -1.56 -9.23 -24.42
C ASP A 126 -0.47 -10.05 -25.09
N ASP A 127 0.75 -9.51 -25.15
CA ASP A 127 1.90 -10.18 -25.76
C ASP A 127 2.31 -11.45 -24.98
N SER A 128 2.26 -11.37 -23.65
CA SER A 128 2.60 -12.49 -22.75
C SER A 128 1.38 -13.30 -22.27
N ASN A 129 0.17 -12.83 -22.58
CA ASN A 129 -1.09 -13.38 -22.09
C ASN A 129 -1.14 -13.53 -20.55
N ARG A 130 -0.69 -12.48 -19.85
CA ARG A 130 -0.60 -12.44 -18.38
C ARG A 130 -1.40 -11.27 -17.81
N MET A 131 -1.99 -11.52 -16.66
CA MET A 131 -2.62 -10.53 -15.79
C MET A 131 -1.68 -10.24 -14.62
N ILE A 132 -1.30 -8.98 -14.44
CA ILE A 132 -0.45 -8.52 -13.34
C ILE A 132 -1.33 -7.79 -12.34
N ILE A 133 -1.35 -8.28 -11.10
CA ILE A 133 -2.17 -7.73 -10.02
C ILE A 133 -1.31 -7.36 -8.81
N PRO A 134 -1.73 -6.37 -8.00
CA PRO A 134 -1.21 -6.21 -6.65
C PRO A 134 -1.36 -7.51 -5.86
N VAL A 135 -0.32 -7.93 -5.13
CA VAL A 135 -0.40 -9.13 -4.28
C VAL A 135 -1.57 -9.03 -3.30
N ASP A 136 -2.36 -10.10 -3.22
CA ASP A 136 -3.42 -10.23 -2.24
C ASP A 136 -2.83 -10.65 -0.88
N LEU A 137 -2.73 -9.69 0.03
CA LEU A 137 -2.21 -9.90 1.38
C LEU A 137 -3.22 -10.61 2.29
N ALA A 138 -4.52 -10.60 1.95
CA ALA A 138 -5.56 -11.25 2.74
C ALA A 138 -5.54 -12.78 2.57
N ASN A 139 -4.93 -13.25 1.47
CA ASN A 139 -4.78 -14.67 1.16
C ASN A 139 -3.53 -15.31 1.82
N ALA A 140 -2.86 -14.63 2.75
CA ALA A 140 -1.72 -15.18 3.47
C ALA A 140 -2.16 -16.13 4.60
N SER A 141 -1.57 -17.33 4.64
CA SER A 141 -1.82 -18.30 5.70
C SER A 141 -1.23 -17.87 7.05
N ALA A 142 -1.66 -18.50 8.15
CA ALA A 142 -1.19 -18.18 9.50
C ALA A 142 0.34 -18.28 9.64
N SER A 143 0.95 -19.31 9.04
CA SER A 143 2.41 -19.51 9.05
C SER A 143 3.15 -18.43 8.26
N GLU A 144 2.54 -17.91 7.20
CA GLU A 144 3.07 -16.81 6.40
C GLU A 144 2.95 -15.46 7.09
N ASN A 145 1.87 -15.26 7.84
CA ASN A 145 1.69 -14.08 8.69
C ASN A 145 2.71 -14.03 9.84
N LEU A 146 3.04 -15.17 10.45
CA LEU A 146 4.14 -15.27 11.44
C LEU A 146 5.50 -14.87 10.83
N ARG A 147 5.69 -15.10 9.52
CA ARG A 147 6.89 -14.66 8.77
C ARG A 147 6.78 -13.23 8.23
N LEU A 148 5.78 -12.47 8.67
CA LEU A 148 5.50 -11.09 8.27
C LEU A 148 5.36 -10.93 6.75
N GLN A 149 4.78 -11.92 6.06
CA GLN A 149 4.58 -11.84 4.61
C GLN A 149 3.74 -10.63 4.20
N PHE A 150 2.74 -10.26 5.01
CA PHE A 150 1.91 -9.07 4.78
C PHE A 150 2.74 -7.79 4.66
N LEU A 151 3.89 -7.71 5.35
CA LEU A 151 4.81 -6.59 5.29
C LEU A 151 5.81 -6.75 4.14
N ARG A 152 6.38 -7.95 3.98
CA ARG A 152 7.39 -8.23 2.95
C ARG A 152 6.85 -8.07 1.54
N ARG A 153 5.66 -8.59 1.27
CA ARG A 153 5.05 -8.64 -0.07
C ARG A 153 4.11 -7.47 -0.39
N MET A 154 3.96 -6.53 0.55
CA MET A 154 3.03 -5.39 0.42
C MET A 154 3.24 -4.54 -0.84
N GLY A 155 4.49 -4.47 -1.30
CA GLY A 155 4.94 -3.70 -2.45
C GLY A 155 5.17 -4.53 -3.70
N GLU A 156 4.65 -5.76 -3.76
CA GLU A 156 4.87 -6.69 -4.88
C GLU A 156 3.62 -6.82 -5.76
N CYS A 157 3.85 -7.30 -6.98
CA CYS A 157 2.81 -7.71 -7.92
C CYS A 157 2.93 -9.21 -8.16
N GLU A 158 1.81 -9.85 -8.46
CA GLU A 158 1.72 -11.24 -8.89
C GLU A 158 1.35 -11.28 -10.37
N GLU A 159 2.03 -12.13 -11.13
CA GLU A 159 1.72 -12.39 -12.53
C GLU A 159 0.95 -13.71 -12.64
N ILE A 160 -0.20 -13.66 -13.30
CA ILE A 160 -1.09 -14.79 -13.44
C ILE A 160 -1.35 -15.00 -14.94
N PRO A 161 -0.99 -16.16 -15.52
CA PRO A 161 -1.37 -16.47 -16.89
C PRO A 161 -2.89 -16.47 -17.03
N VAL A 162 -3.42 -15.76 -18.01
CA VAL A 162 -4.88 -15.61 -18.19
C VAL A 162 -5.56 -16.98 -18.40
N LYS A 163 -4.85 -17.90 -19.05
CA LYS A 163 -5.29 -19.29 -19.27
C LYS A 163 -5.52 -20.10 -17.98
N ASP A 164 -4.86 -19.72 -16.88
CA ASP A 164 -4.96 -20.44 -15.60
C ASP A 164 -6.16 -19.96 -14.77
N ILE A 165 -6.82 -18.88 -15.20
CA ILE A 165 -8.04 -18.35 -14.58
C ILE A 165 -9.22 -19.17 -15.10
N THR A 166 -9.89 -19.90 -14.21
CA THR A 166 -10.99 -20.81 -14.53
C THR A 166 -12.35 -20.25 -14.14
N ASN A 167 -12.42 -19.44 -13.08
CA ASN A 167 -13.67 -18.85 -12.59
C ASN A 167 -13.45 -17.46 -12.02
N ILE A 168 -14.53 -16.68 -11.95
CA ILE A 168 -14.56 -15.34 -11.38
C ILE A 168 -15.76 -15.19 -10.44
N THR A 169 -15.57 -14.52 -9.31
CA THR A 169 -16.68 -14.16 -8.43
C THR A 169 -16.62 -12.68 -8.06
N ARG A 170 -17.77 -12.14 -7.65
CA ARG A 170 -17.93 -10.73 -7.29
C ARG A 170 -18.63 -10.67 -5.94
N GLU A 171 -18.26 -9.69 -5.13
CA GLU A 171 -18.88 -9.45 -3.83
C GLU A 171 -19.03 -7.93 -3.62
N LYS A 172 -20.18 -7.52 -3.08
CA LYS A 172 -20.48 -6.15 -2.58
C LYS A 172 -20.16 -5.01 -3.55
N GLY A 173 -20.20 -5.25 -4.86
CA GLY A 173 -19.93 -4.21 -5.85
C GLY A 173 -18.46 -3.84 -6.04
N VAL A 174 -17.56 -4.17 -5.10
CA VAL A 174 -16.18 -3.65 -5.06
C VAL A 174 -15.09 -4.72 -5.04
N ASN A 175 -15.42 -5.92 -4.57
CA ASN A 175 -14.49 -7.03 -4.52
C ASN A 175 -14.63 -7.88 -5.79
N PHE A 176 -13.50 -8.19 -6.40
CA PHE A 176 -13.41 -9.07 -7.56
C PHE A 176 -12.44 -10.19 -7.26
N TYR A 177 -12.88 -11.43 -7.40
CA TYR A 177 -12.06 -12.60 -7.16
C TYR A 177 -11.82 -13.35 -8.46
N ILE A 178 -10.57 -13.75 -8.67
CA ILE A 178 -10.17 -14.68 -9.73
C ILE A 178 -9.78 -16.01 -9.09
N HIS A 179 -10.19 -17.10 -9.72
CA HIS A 179 -9.95 -18.46 -9.25
C HIS A 179 -9.23 -19.26 -10.33
N GLY A 180 -8.32 -20.13 -9.92
CA GLY A 180 -7.56 -20.98 -10.81
C GLY A 180 -6.73 -22.02 -10.06
N ALA A 181 -5.78 -22.66 -10.75
CA ALA A 181 -4.84 -23.58 -10.13
C ALA A 181 -3.97 -22.91 -9.04
N PHE A 182 -3.80 -21.59 -9.12
CA PHE A 182 -3.11 -20.76 -8.12
C PHE A 182 -3.96 -20.46 -6.86
N GLY A 183 -5.16 -21.02 -6.76
CA GLY A 183 -6.14 -20.73 -5.72
C GLY A 183 -7.00 -19.51 -6.06
N SER A 184 -7.39 -18.76 -5.04
CA SER A 184 -8.20 -17.54 -5.17
C SER A 184 -7.35 -16.30 -4.95
N ARG A 185 -7.60 -15.22 -5.70
CA ARG A 185 -7.01 -13.90 -5.43
C ARG A 185 -8.07 -12.83 -5.43
N GLN A 186 -8.06 -11.99 -4.41
CA GLN A 186 -8.92 -10.82 -4.29
C GLN A 186 -8.27 -9.59 -4.90
N ILE A 187 -9.04 -8.88 -5.72
CA ILE A 187 -8.73 -7.56 -6.24
C ILE A 187 -9.79 -6.59 -5.71
N ASN A 188 -9.33 -5.66 -4.89
CA ASN A 188 -10.18 -4.65 -4.26
C ASN A 188 -10.23 -3.38 -5.12
N PHE A 189 -11.45 -2.97 -5.48
CA PHE A 189 -11.75 -1.69 -6.13
C PHE A 189 -12.49 -0.76 -5.18
N THR A 190 -12.57 0.52 -5.50
CA THR A 190 -13.34 1.49 -4.72
C THR A 190 -14.78 1.61 -5.15
N ASN A 191 -15.08 1.23 -6.40
CA ASN A 191 -16.40 1.35 -6.98
C ASN A 191 -16.66 0.24 -8.01
N LYS A 192 -17.95 0.05 -8.29
CA LYS A 192 -18.45 -0.97 -9.23
C LYS A 192 -17.98 -0.75 -10.66
N GLN A 193 -17.89 0.51 -11.10
CA GLN A 193 -17.47 0.84 -12.46
C GLN A 193 -16.05 0.34 -12.75
N LYS A 194 -15.09 0.58 -11.84
CA LYS A 194 -13.69 0.13 -11.99
C LYS A 194 -13.54 -1.37 -11.90
N ARG A 195 -14.33 -2.01 -11.04
CA ARG A 195 -14.41 -3.48 -10.98
C ARG A 195 -14.92 -4.06 -12.30
N ASP A 196 -15.98 -3.48 -12.86
CA ASP A 196 -16.57 -3.96 -14.11
C ASP A 196 -15.67 -3.64 -15.32
N GLU A 197 -14.90 -2.54 -15.30
CA GLU A 197 -13.82 -2.26 -16.28
C GLU A 197 -12.76 -3.37 -16.27
N CYS A 198 -12.30 -3.80 -15.09
CA CYS A 198 -11.38 -4.93 -14.94
C CYS A 198 -11.98 -6.23 -15.47
N LEU A 199 -13.24 -6.49 -15.14
CA LEU A 199 -13.95 -7.68 -15.61
C LEU A 199 -14.05 -7.71 -17.14
N MET A 200 -14.47 -6.62 -17.78
CA MET A 200 -14.57 -6.54 -19.23
C MET A 200 -13.20 -6.72 -19.90
N ALA A 201 -12.15 -6.12 -19.33
CA ALA A 201 -10.78 -6.30 -19.82
C ALA A 201 -10.33 -7.77 -19.73
N LEU A 202 -10.66 -8.47 -18.64
CA LEU A 202 -10.37 -9.89 -18.51
C LEU A 202 -11.19 -10.72 -19.53
N GLN A 203 -12.50 -10.48 -19.65
CA GLN A 203 -13.38 -11.23 -20.55
C GLN A 203 -13.05 -11.03 -22.04
N ALA A 204 -12.43 -9.92 -22.41
CA ALA A 204 -11.89 -9.75 -23.76
C ALA A 204 -10.77 -10.75 -24.09
N ARG A 205 -10.15 -11.38 -23.08
CA ARG A 205 -8.97 -12.26 -23.18
C ARG A 205 -9.23 -13.69 -22.73
N THR A 206 -10.37 -13.93 -22.10
CA THR A 206 -10.73 -15.26 -21.59
C THR A 206 -12.19 -15.58 -21.81
N LYS A 207 -12.50 -16.86 -21.98
CA LYS A 207 -13.88 -17.37 -22.12
C LYS A 207 -14.54 -17.68 -20.77
N VAL A 208 -13.92 -17.27 -19.65
CA VAL A 208 -14.42 -17.57 -18.30
C VAL A 208 -15.84 -17.04 -18.14
N SER A 209 -16.77 -17.97 -17.83
CA SER A 209 -18.15 -17.62 -17.54
C SER A 209 -18.23 -16.93 -16.19
N ARG A 210 -19.19 -16.01 -16.03
CA ARG A 210 -19.45 -15.35 -14.75
C ARG A 210 -19.83 -16.42 -13.71
N GLY A 211 -18.97 -16.63 -12.71
CA GLY A 211 -19.40 -17.25 -11.46
C GLY A 211 -20.40 -16.33 -10.74
N GLY A 212 -21.25 -16.94 -9.92
CA GLY A 212 -22.36 -16.28 -9.24
C GLY A 212 -21.97 -15.02 -8.46
N ASP A 213 -22.93 -14.10 -8.29
CA ASP A 213 -22.78 -12.93 -7.42
C ASP A 213 -22.93 -13.40 -5.96
N LEU A 214 -21.89 -13.21 -5.14
CA LEU A 214 -21.93 -13.54 -3.71
C LEU A 214 -22.60 -12.36 -2.99
N GLY A 215 -23.92 -12.30 -3.13
CA GLY A 215 -24.77 -11.17 -2.72
C GLY A 215 -25.00 -11.04 -1.20
N TYR A 216 -23.95 -11.23 -0.40
CA TYR A 216 -24.02 -11.07 1.06
C TYR A 216 -23.54 -9.68 1.49
#